data_AF-A0A3D1ZDY2-F1
#
_entry.id   AF-A0A3D1ZDY2-F1
#
_cell.length_a   1.000
_cell.length_b   1.000
_cell.length_c   1.000
_cell.angle_alpha   90.00
_cell.angle_beta   90.00
_cell.angle_gamma   90.00
#
_symmetry.space_group_name_H-M   'P 1'
#
loop_
_entity.id
_entity.type
_entity.pdbx_description
1 polymer ?
#
loop_
_entity_poly.entity_id
_entity_poly.type
_entity_poly.pdbx_seq_one_letter_code
_entity_poly.pdbx_strand_id
1 'polypeptide(L)' 'MAVTAVEVVYRGIFQRLLSRAICRTIVLAARKEGKIGTAFGRYSDSPERNGIPAKYFAVVADDPLELQETLAQYEPKA' A
#
# COMPACT_ATOMS: atom_id res chain seq x y z
N MET A 1 6.49 10.66 -15.10
CA MET A 1 6.30 10.53 -13.64
C MET A 1 5.26 9.43 -13.46
N ALA A 2 5.68 8.17 -13.41
CA ALA A 2 4.76 7.06 -13.21
C ALA A 2 4.28 7.08 -11.75
N VAL A 3 3.02 6.70 -11.50
CA VAL A 3 2.48 6.62 -10.14
C VAL A 3 3.12 5.41 -9.44
N THR A 4 4.12 5.65 -8.60
CA THR A 4 4.89 4.58 -7.92
C THR A 4 4.19 4.04 -6.67
N ALA A 5 3.38 4.87 -5.98
CA ALA A 5 2.69 4.48 -4.76
C ALA A 5 1.27 5.07 -4.65
N VAL A 6 0.33 4.25 -4.19
CA VAL A 6 -1.07 4.60 -3.93
C VAL A 6 -1.37 4.42 -2.44
N GLU A 7 -1.81 5.49 -1.80
CA GLU A 7 -2.28 5.47 -0.41
C GLU A 7 -3.82 5.46 -0.37
N VAL A 8 -4.39 4.42 0.24
CA VAL A 8 -5.83 4.32 0.47
C VAL A 8 -6.11 4.64 1.93
N VAL A 9 -6.75 5.79 2.17
CA VAL A 9 -7.26 6.18 3.49
C VAL A 9 -8.64 5.57 3.67
N TYR A 10 -8.85 4.86 4.79
CA TYR A 10 -10.11 4.20 5.09
C TYR A 10 -10.49 4.34 6.56
N ARG A 11 -11.77 4.10 6.88
CA ARG A 11 -12.25 4.04 8.26
C ARG A 11 -11.94 2.66 8.85
N GLY A 12 -11.16 2.65 9.93
CA GLY A 12 -10.75 1.44 10.64
C GLY A 12 -11.94 0.57 11.02
N ILE A 13 -11.72 -0.75 11.01
CA ILE A 13 -12.72 -1.81 11.19
C ILE A 13 -13.71 -1.93 10.02
N PHE A 14 -14.45 -0.88 9.68
CA PHE A 14 -15.53 -0.96 8.70
C PHE A 14 -15.06 -1.13 7.26
N GLN A 15 -14.01 -0.40 6.87
CA GLN A 15 -13.55 -0.34 5.48
C GLN A 15 -12.22 -1.08 5.25
N ARG A 16 -11.71 -1.81 6.26
CA ARG A 16 -10.43 -2.53 6.19
C ARG A 16 -10.35 -3.55 5.06
N LEU A 17 -11.42 -4.29 4.84
CA LEU A 17 -11.45 -5.33 3.80
C LEU A 17 -11.45 -4.70 2.41
N LEU A 18 -12.21 -3.60 2.23
CA LEU A 18 -12.26 -2.86 0.98
C LEU A 18 -10.92 -2.22 0.65
N SER A 19 -10.26 -1.55 1.61
CA SER A 19 -8.95 -0.92 1.38
C SER A 19 -7.89 -1.95 1.01
N ARG A 20 -7.85 -3.09 1.72
CA ARG A 20 -6.97 -4.21 1.39
C ARG A 20 -7.26 -4.76 -0.01
N ALA A 21 -8.53 -4.91 -0.39
CA ALA A 21 -8.91 -5.44 -1.70
C ALA A 21 -8.52 -4.50 -2.84
N ILE A 22 -8.69 -3.18 -2.67
CA ILE A 22 -8.28 -2.16 -3.64
C ILE A 22 -6.77 -2.25 -3.87
N CYS A 23 -5.96 -2.17 -2.80
CA CYS A 23 -4.51 -2.19 -2.91
C CYS A 23 -3.97 -3.49 -3.51
N ARG A 24 -4.51 -4.65 -3.10
CA ARG A 24 -4.11 -5.94 -3.68
C ARG A 24 -4.50 -6.07 -5.15
N THR A 25 -5.67 -5.57 -5.54
CA THR A 25 -6.13 -5.60 -6.94
C THR A 25 -5.21 -4.76 -7.82
N ILE A 26 -4.77 -3.59 -7.35
CA ILE A 26 -3.80 -2.74 -8.06
C ILE A 26 -2.49 -3.50 -8.31
N VAL A 27 -1.92 -4.11 -7.27
CA VAL A 27 -0.66 -4.88 -7.39
C VAL A 27 -0.84 -6.10 -8.30
N LEU A 28 -1.98 -6.80 -8.23
CA LEU A 28 -2.28 -7.93 -9.10
C LEU A 28 -2.44 -7.50 -10.57
N ALA A 29 -3.07 -6.35 -10.84
CA ALA A 29 -3.17 -5.79 -12.17
C ALA A 29 -1.80 -5.42 -12.73
N ALA A 30 -0.97 -4.72 -11.94
CA ALA A 30 0.40 -4.40 -12.30
C ALA A 30 1.24 -5.64 -12.58
N ARG A 31 1.05 -6.72 -11.80
CA ARG A 31 1.77 -7.98 -12.02
C ARG A 31 1.40 -8.63 -13.36
N LYS A 32 0.17 -8.46 -13.85
CA LYS A 32 -0.26 -8.92 -15.18
C LYS A 32 0.39 -8.11 -16.31
N GLU A 33 0.77 -6.86 -16.05
CA GLU A 33 1.52 -6.00 -16.96
C GLU A 33 3.04 -6.27 -16.91
N GLY A 34 3.51 -7.27 -16.15
CA GLY A 34 4.93 -7.61 -16.02
C GLY A 34 5.69 -6.80 -14.96
N LYS A 35 5.02 -5.87 -14.27
CA LYS A 35 5.62 -5.06 -13.20
C LYS A 35 5.74 -5.85 -11.89
N ILE A 36 6.43 -5.25 -10.94
CA ILE A 36 6.49 -5.74 -9.56
C ILE A 36 5.77 -4.78 -8.62
N GLY A 37 5.31 -5.28 -7.48
CA GLY A 37 4.66 -4.44 -6.49
C GLY A 37 4.36 -5.16 -5.20
N THR A 38 4.03 -4.37 -4.17
CA THR A 38 3.66 -4.85 -2.85
C THR A 38 2.51 -4.04 -2.27
N ALA A 39 1.72 -4.67 -1.41
CA ALA A 39 0.61 -4.01 -0.73
C ALA A 39 0.67 -4.32 0.77
N PHE A 40 0.63 -3.28 1.60
CA PHE A 40 0.80 -3.40 3.05
C PHE A 40 -0.02 -2.36 3.81
N GLY A 41 -0.39 -2.67 5.05
CA GLY A 41 -1.06 -1.74 5.95
C GLY A 41 -0.06 -0.93 6.75
N ARG A 42 -0.43 0.28 7.17
CA ARG A 42 0.39 1.07 8.08
C ARG A 42 0.46 0.40 9.45
N TYR A 43 1.66 0.03 9.88
CA TYR A 43 1.83 -0.71 11.13
C TYR A 43 1.34 0.07 12.37
N SER A 44 1.53 1.40 12.39
CA SER A 44 1.08 2.24 13.51
C SER A 44 -0.44 2.32 13.67
N ASP A 45 -1.21 1.89 12.67
CA ASP A 45 -2.68 1.80 12.75
C ASP A 45 -3.16 0.47 13.36
N SER A 46 -2.26 -0.48 13.61
CA SER A 46 -2.61 -1.80 14.14
C SER A 46 -2.48 -1.84 15.68
N PRO A 47 -3.53 -2.25 16.44
CA PRO A 47 -4.85 -2.64 15.97
C PRO A 47 -5.71 -1.44 15.57
N GLU A 48 -6.46 -1.60 14.49
CA GLU A 48 -7.35 -0.55 13.99
C GLU A 48 -8.48 -0.26 14.98
N ARG A 49 -8.84 1.02 15.11
CA ARG A 49 -9.95 1.43 15.96
C ARG A 49 -11.17 1.83 15.14
N ASN A 50 -12.33 1.65 15.74
CA ASN A 50 -13.62 1.92 15.11
C ASN A 50 -13.70 3.37 14.60
N GLY A 51 -13.82 3.55 13.28
CA GLY A 51 -14.00 4.87 12.66
C GLY A 51 -12.76 5.76 12.62
N ILE A 52 -11.65 5.36 13.24
CA ILE A 52 -10.38 6.11 13.15
C ILE A 52 -9.77 5.89 11.76
N PRO A 53 -9.33 6.95 11.06
CA PRO A 53 -8.66 6.80 9.78
C PRO A 53 -7.41 5.92 9.89
N ALA A 54 -7.33 4.92 9.01
CA ALA A 54 -6.16 4.06 8.83
C ALA A 54 -5.70 4.11 7.37
N LYS A 55 -4.46 3.70 7.11
CA LYS A 55 -3.86 3.70 5.78
C LYS A 55 -3.47 2.30 5.32
N TYR A 56 -3.74 2.04 4.04
CA TYR A 56 -3.21 0.90 3.29
C TYR A 56 -2.48 1.42 2.07
N PHE A 57 -1.40 0.75 1.70
CA PHE A 57 -0.51 1.16 0.63
C PHE A 57 -0.49 0.09 -0.47
N ALA A 58 -0.39 0.54 -1.72
CA ALA A 58 0.00 -0.27 -2.86
C ALA A 58 1.15 0.44 -3.55
N VAL A 59 2.29 -0.23 -3.67
CA VAL A 59 3.48 0.28 -4.36
C VAL A 59 3.73 -0.60 -5.57
N VAL A 60 3.96 0.01 -6.72
CA VAL A 60 4.24 -0.65 -8.00
C VAL A 60 5.46 -0.01 -8.62
N ALA A 61 6.36 -0.83 -9.14
CA ALA A 61 7.61 -0.40 -9.76
C ALA A 61 7.91 -1.27 -10.98
N ASP A 62 8.72 -0.75 -11.90
CA ASP A 62 9.15 -1.51 -13.08
C ASP A 62 10.30 -2.47 -12.72
N ASP A 63 11.16 -2.10 -11.76
CA ASP A 63 12.31 -2.89 -11.33
C ASP A 63 12.45 -3.05 -9.80
N PRO A 64 13.18 -4.08 -9.31
CA PRO A 64 13.35 -4.34 -7.88
C PRO A 64 14.04 -3.24 -7.08
N LEU A 65 14.93 -2.46 -7.70
CA LEU A 65 15.65 -1.39 -7.04
C LEU A 65 14.72 -0.20 -6.78
N GLU A 66 13.96 0.21 -7.80
CA GLU A 66 12.93 1.26 -7.68
C GLU A 66 11.89 0.90 -6.60
N LEU A 67 11.49 -0.37 -6.53
CA LEU A 67 10.59 -0.85 -5.48
C LEU A 67 11.20 -0.67 -4.09
N GLN A 68 12.46 -1.03 -3.91
CA GLN A 68 13.15 -0.89 -2.62
C GLN A 68 13.33 0.58 -2.23
N GLU A 69 13.74 1.44 -3.17
CA GLU A 69 13.88 2.88 -2.94
C GLU A 69 12.56 3.53 -2.51
N THR A 70 11.45 3.12 -3.13
CA THR A 70 10.12 3.61 -2.77
C THR A 70 9.69 3.11 -1.40
N LEU A 71 9.98 1.84 -1.06
CA LEU A 71 9.66 1.28 0.25
C LEU A 71 10.47 1.91 1.38
N ALA A 72 11.73 2.28 1.13
CA ALA A 72 12.60 2.95 2.11
C ALA A 72 12.01 4.29 2.60
N GLN A 73 11.15 4.95 1.81
CA GLN A 73 10.47 6.18 2.25
C GLN A 73 9.46 5.94 3.37
N TYR A 74 8.92 4.72 3.46
CA TYR A 74 7.93 4.32 4.47
C TYR A 74 8.54 3.66 5.70
N GLU A 75 9.86 3.47 5.71
CA GLU A 75 10.59 2.99 6.87
C GLU A 75 10.64 4.06 7.98
N PRO A 76 10.65 3.66 9.26
CA PRO A 76 10.82 4.61 10.36
C PRO A 76 12.17 5.31 10.25
N LYS A 77 12.15 6.65 10.17
CA LYS A 77 13.36 7.46 10.28
C LYS A 77 13.79 7.49 11.75
N ALA A 78 15.05 7.16 12.01
CA ALA A 78 15.68 7.31 13.32
C ALA A 78 15.71 8.77 13.77
#